data_AF-A0A1E7G8Z5-F1
#
_entry.id   AF-A0A1E7G8Z5-F1
#
_cell.length_a   1.000
_cell.length_b   1.000
_cell.length_c   1.000
_cell.angle_alpha   90.00
_cell.angle_beta   90.00
_cell.angle_gamma   90.00
#
_symmetry.space_group_name_H-M   'P 1'
#
loop_
_entity.id
_entity.type
_entity.pdbx_description
1 polymer ?
#
loop_
_entity_poly.entity_id
_entity_poly.type
_entity_poly.pdbx_seq_one_letter_code
_entity_poly.pdbx_strand_id
1 'polypeptide(L)'
;MKGEPELIDGFTGNQRFFLSFAQMWRESDTNESLRTLALTDPHSPCRFRVNGAVFNVPEFYKAFPSVKPAEKLYRPESERPVIW
;
A
#
# COMPACT_ATOMS: atom_id res chain seq x y z
N MET A 1 2.87 -27.63 12.47
CA MET A 1 2.34 -26.35 11.95
C MET A 1 1.91 -26.58 10.52
N LYS A 2 0.71 -26.13 10.10
CA LYS A 2 0.34 -26.18 8.68
C LYS A 2 1.31 -25.25 7.92
N GLY A 3 1.88 -25.71 6.81
CA GLY A 3 2.75 -24.91 5.97
C GLY A 3 2.02 -23.69 5.39
N GLU A 4 2.76 -22.78 4.77
CA GLU A 4 2.19 -21.68 3.97
C GLU A 4 1.19 -22.27 2.96
N PRO A 5 -0.01 -21.68 2.81
CA PRO A 5 -0.97 -22.11 1.82
C PRO A 5 -0.40 -21.96 0.41
N GLU A 6 -0.89 -22.77 -0.53
CA GLU A 6 -0.48 -22.68 -1.93
C GLU A 6 -0.68 -21.27 -2.50
N LEU A 7 0.14 -20.95 -3.50
CA LEU A 7 0.02 -19.70 -4.24
C LEU A 7 -1.32 -19.69 -4.99
N ILE A 8 -1.98 -18.53 -5.01
CA ILE A 8 -3.17 -18.29 -5.83
C ILE A 8 -2.78 -17.21 -6.82
N ASP A 9 -2.91 -17.50 -8.11
CA ASP A 9 -2.49 -16.64 -9.23
C ASP A 9 -1.03 -16.18 -9.13
N GLY A 10 -0.15 -17.02 -8.55
CA GLY A 10 1.26 -16.71 -8.35
C GLY A 10 1.58 -15.83 -7.13
N PHE A 11 0.57 -15.48 -6.32
CA PHE A 11 0.74 -14.63 -5.12
C PHE A 11 0.60 -15.42 -3.82
N THR A 12 1.44 -15.08 -2.84
CA THR A 12 1.32 -15.55 -1.44
C THR A 12 0.10 -14.93 -0.74
N GLY A 13 -0.33 -15.51 0.38
CA GLY A 13 -1.42 -14.94 1.19
C GLY A 13 -1.15 -13.49 1.62
N ASN A 14 0.07 -13.20 2.08
CA ASN A 14 0.48 -11.86 2.49
C ASN A 14 0.48 -10.86 1.32
N GLN A 15 0.94 -11.26 0.13
CA GLN A 15 0.84 -10.41 -1.06
C GLN A 15 -0.62 -10.12 -1.43
N ARG A 16 -1.50 -11.13 -1.36
CA ARG A 16 -2.93 -10.96 -1.66
C ARG A 16 -3.62 -10.03 -0.67
N PHE A 17 -3.22 -10.00 0.60
CA PHE A 17 -3.72 -9.03 1.57
C PHE A 17 -3.47 -7.59 1.09
N PHE A 18 -2.22 -7.26 0.72
CA PHE A 18 -1.87 -5.93 0.23
C PHE A 18 -2.50 -5.61 -1.14
N LEU A 19 -2.62 -6.60 -2.03
CA LEU A 19 -3.30 -6.44 -3.31
C LEU A 19 -4.80 -6.16 -3.11
N SER A 20 -5.46 -6.88 -2.20
CA SER A 20 -6.86 -6.64 -1.85
C SER A 20 -7.06 -5.24 -1.27
N PHE A 21 -6.18 -4.80 -0.37
CA PHE A 21 -6.18 -3.44 0.15
C PHE A 21 -6.04 -2.38 -0.97
N ALA A 22 -5.14 -2.60 -1.92
CA ALA A 22 -4.98 -1.72 -3.07
C ALA A 22 -6.21 -1.71 -4.00
N GLN A 23 -6.86 -2.86 -4.20
CA GLN A 23 -8.06 -2.99 -5.02
C GLN A 23 -9.28 -2.28 -4.41
N MET A 24 -9.42 -2.32 -3.09
CA MET A 24 -10.51 -1.65 -2.36
C MET A 24 -10.52 -0.12 -2.57
N TRP A 25 -9.33 0.47 -2.78
CA TRP A 25 -9.14 1.91 -2.97
C TRP A 25 -8.92 2.30 -4.44
N ARG A 26 -9.35 1.47 -5.40
CA ARG A 26 -9.20 1.81 -6.82
C ARG A 26 -10.15 2.94 -7.18
N GLU A 27 -9.59 4.08 -7.56
CA GLU A 27 -10.34 5.24 -8.06
C GLU A 27 -9.73 5.77 -9.37
N SER A 28 -10.50 6.57 -10.09
CA SER A 28 -10.04 7.33 -11.26
C SER A 28 -10.76 8.67 -11.27
N ASP A 29 -10.01 9.74 -11.02
CA ASP A 29 -10.52 11.10 -10.93
C ASP A 29 -10.11 11.95 -12.12
N THR A 30 -10.94 12.95 -12.44
CA THR A 30 -10.48 14.04 -13.33
C THR A 30 -9.60 14.99 -12.53
N ASN A 31 -8.82 15.82 -13.23
CA ASN A 31 -7.99 16.82 -12.56
C ASN A 31 -8.83 17.83 -11.76
N GLU A 32 -10.04 18.14 -12.23
CA GLU A 32 -10.97 19.08 -11.60
C GLU A 32 -11.59 18.48 -10.33
N SER A 33 -12.04 17.21 -10.36
CA SER A 33 -12.56 16.54 -9.18
C SER A 33 -11.46 16.38 -8.12
N LEU A 34 -10.26 15.95 -8.53
CA LEU A 34 -9.13 15.77 -7.61
C LEU A 34 -8.72 17.09 -6.94
N ARG A 35 -8.72 18.21 -7.68
CA ARG A 35 -8.45 19.55 -7.10
C ARG A 35 -9.51 19.97 -6.08
N THR A 36 -10.77 19.67 -6.36
CA THR A 36 -11.88 19.99 -5.46
C THR A 36 -11.77 19.16 -4.20
N LEU A 37 -11.61 17.84 -4.33
CA LEU A 37 -11.48 16.90 -3.21
C LEU A 37 -10.28 17.24 -2.33
N ALA A 38 -9.15 17.64 -2.90
CA ALA A 38 -7.99 18.08 -2.13
C ALA A 38 -8.25 19.28 -1.21
N LEU A 39 -9.31 20.06 -1.45
CA LEU A 39 -9.72 21.21 -0.64
C LEU A 39 -10.91 20.91 0.28
N THR A 40 -11.76 19.95 -0.08
CA THR A 40 -13.06 19.75 0.60
C THR A 40 -13.18 18.41 1.32
N ASP A 41 -12.43 17.38 0.92
CA ASP A 41 -12.48 16.06 1.53
C ASP A 41 -11.34 15.91 2.56
N PRO A 42 -11.63 15.59 3.83
CA PRO A 42 -10.58 15.36 4.82
C PRO A 42 -9.76 14.08 4.55
N HIS A 43 -10.23 13.18 3.69
CA HIS A 43 -9.50 11.97 3.35
C HIS A 43 -8.43 12.25 2.30
N SER A 44 -7.27 11.61 2.44
CA SER A 44 -6.26 11.63 1.39
C SER A 44 -6.81 10.98 0.10
N PRO A 45 -6.41 11.46 -1.09
CA PRO A 45 -6.70 10.77 -2.35
C PRO A 45 -6.30 9.30 -2.29
N CYS A 46 -7.05 8.39 -2.90
CA CYS A 46 -6.89 6.95 -2.71
C CYS A 46 -5.49 6.44 -3.07
N ARG A 47 -4.82 7.02 -4.07
CA ARG A 47 -3.41 6.69 -4.36
C ARG A 47 -2.49 6.87 -3.15
N PHE A 48 -2.77 7.85 -2.29
CA PHE A 48 -2.03 8.11 -1.06
C PHE A 48 -2.55 7.29 0.11
N ARG A 49 -3.85 6.93 0.13
CA ARG A 49 -4.39 5.96 1.12
C ARG A 49 -3.72 4.60 0.99
N VAL A 50 -3.41 4.16 -0.22
CA VAL A 50 -2.68 2.91 -0.48
C VAL A 50 -1.19 3.13 -0.27
N ASN A 51 -0.54 3.88 -1.15
CA ASN A 51 0.92 3.95 -1.20
C ASN A 51 1.51 4.68 0.03
N GLY A 52 0.81 5.68 0.55
CA GLY A 52 1.22 6.44 1.73
C GLY A 52 1.08 5.67 3.04
N ALA A 53 0.29 4.59 3.06
CA ALA A 53 0.14 3.72 4.22
C ALA A 53 1.10 2.53 4.17
N VAL A 54 1.14 1.79 3.05
CA VAL A 54 1.85 0.48 2.99
C VAL A 54 3.36 0.60 3.16
N PHE A 55 4.00 1.70 2.73
CA PHE A 55 5.46 1.87 2.92
C PHE A 55 5.85 2.07 4.40
N ASN A 56 4.90 2.27 5.31
CA ASN A 56 5.19 2.38 6.75
C ASN A 56 5.06 1.01 7.45
N VAL A 57 4.52 0.00 6.78
CA VAL A 57 4.22 -1.31 7.37
C VAL A 57 5.41 -2.26 7.14
N PRO A 58 6.09 -2.75 8.19
CA PRO A 58 7.23 -3.68 8.03
C PRO A 58 6.87 -4.95 7.24
N GLU A 59 5.66 -5.48 7.42
CA GLU A 59 5.14 -6.67 6.75
C GLU A 59 5.03 -6.50 5.23
N PHE A 60 4.87 -5.26 4.73
CA PHE A 60 4.86 -4.97 3.30
C PHE A 60 6.21 -5.32 2.66
N TYR A 61 7.32 -4.98 3.32
CA TYR A 61 8.67 -5.31 2.85
C TYR A 61 8.96 -6.82 2.88
N LYS A 62 8.33 -7.55 3.81
CA LYS A 62 8.39 -9.03 3.85
C LYS A 62 7.59 -9.64 2.71
N ALA A 63 6.42 -9.09 2.38
CA ALA A 63 5.56 -9.56 1.29
C ALA A 63 6.11 -9.24 -0.11
N PHE A 64 6.83 -8.11 -0.25
CA PHE A 64 7.41 -7.65 -1.51
C PHE A 64 8.93 -7.38 -1.34
N PRO A 65 9.78 -8.41 -1.26
CA PRO A 65 11.21 -8.28 -0.98
C PRO A 65 12.02 -7.58 -2.10
N SER A 66 11.39 -7.31 -3.25
CA SER A 66 11.96 -6.47 -4.32
C SER A 66 11.96 -4.99 -3.96
N VAL A 67 11.15 -4.53 -3.01
CA VAL A 67 11.10 -3.12 -2.58
C VAL A 67 12.33 -2.81 -1.71
N LYS A 68 13.32 -2.18 -2.34
CA LYS A 68 14.64 -1.85 -1.78
C LYS A 68 14.91 -0.35 -1.92
N PRO A 69 16.01 0.21 -1.35
CA PRO A 69 16.27 1.66 -1.37
C PRO A 69 16.15 2.40 -2.72
N ALA A 70 16.33 1.71 -3.84
CA ALA A 70 16.15 2.30 -5.17
C ALA A 70 14.67 2.44 -5.61
N GLU A 71 13.73 1.80 -4.90
CA GLU A 71 12.33 1.70 -5.30
C GLU A 71 11.44 2.77 -4.66
N LYS A 72 10.45 3.23 -5.43
CA LYS A 72 9.57 4.36 -5.04
C LYS A 72 8.81 4.16 -3.73
N LEU A 73 8.51 2.92 -3.36
CA LEU A 73 7.78 2.58 -2.13
C LEU A 73 8.72 2.17 -0.99
N TYR A 74 10.03 2.38 -1.14
CA TYR A 74 10.95 2.17 -0.04
C TYR A 74 11.02 3.38 0.87
N ARG A 75 10.96 3.12 2.18
CA ARG A 75 11.22 4.07 3.24
C ARG A 75 12.15 3.41 4.27
N PRO A 76 13.23 4.08 4.72
CA PRO A 76 14.10 3.55 5.77
C PRO A 76 13.29 3.24 7.03
N GLU A 77 13.63 2.17 7.74
CA GLU A 77 12.91 1.77 8.96
C GLU A 77 12.85 2.88 10.01
N SER A 78 13.96 3.62 10.19
CA SER A 78 14.06 4.76 11.10
C SER A 78 13.13 5.93 10.76
N GLU A 79 12.59 5.98 9.54
CA GLU A 79 11.71 7.05 9.09
C GLU A 79 10.24 6.61 9.04
N ARG A 80 9.93 5.34 9.29
CA ARG A 80 8.55 4.83 9.23
C ARG A 80 7.81 5.22 10.52
N PRO A 81 6.77 6.06 10.46
CA PRO A 81 5.95 6.37 11.62
C PRO A 81 5.22 5.12 12.12
N VAL A 82 5.31 4.87 13.42
CA VAL A 82 4.50 3.90 14.15
C VAL A 82 3.75 4.68 15.22
N ILE A 83 2.42 4.62 15.17
CA ILE A 83 1.55 5.43 16.02
C ILE A 83 0.93 4.57 17.13
N TRP A 84 0.46 3.38 16.78
CA TRP A 84 -0.25 2.46 17.65
C TRP A 84 0.59 1.25 18.01
#